data_AF-A0A9Q4FML1-F1
#
_entry.id   AF-A0A9Q4FML1-F1
#
_cell.length_a   1.000
_cell.length_b   1.000
_cell.length_c   1.000
_cell.angle_alpha   90.00
_cell.angle_beta   90.00
_cell.angle_gamma   90.00
#
_symmetry.space_group_name_H-M   'P 1'
#
loop_
_entity.id
_entity.type
_entity.pdbx_description
1 polymer ?
#
loop_
_entity_poly.entity_id
_entity_poly.type
_entity_poly.pdbx_seq_one_letter_code
_entity_poly.pdbx_strand_id
1 'polypeptide(L)'
;MFKNEVTLLKKENLRQMENVKEDDKDTIYEIMKSMSVFKVNSYDAQIIQRDLIGMAQDSELRGADLKNVIGNDIKSFSNEIIKNSYGPSIIEILLSFFTLLSGYLFGMHILPAYLQYQSLS
;
A
#
# COMPACT_ATOMS: atom_id res chain seq x y z
N MET A 1 -2.23 9.13 19.05
CA MET A 1 -1.02 9.87 18.67
C MET A 1 -0.15 9.02 17.71
N PHE A 2 -0.71 8.53 16.60
CA PHE A 2 -0.05 7.56 15.68
C PHE A 2 0.26 8.12 14.27
N LYS A 3 -0.20 9.34 13.94
CA LYS A 3 -0.02 9.89 12.58
C LYS A 3 1.43 10.16 12.21
N ASN A 4 2.29 10.45 13.19
CA ASN A 4 3.67 10.82 12.92
C ASN A 4 4.51 9.58 12.57
N GLU A 5 4.35 8.48 13.31
CA GLU A 5 5.15 7.26 13.12
C GLU A 5 4.87 6.59 11.77
N VAL A 6 3.60 6.41 11.39
CA VAL A 6 3.24 5.84 10.07
C VAL A 6 3.79 6.69 8.93
N THR A 7 3.73 8.02 9.06
CA THR A 7 4.19 8.95 8.02
C THR A 7 5.71 8.96 7.90
N LEU A 8 6.42 8.92 9.04
CA LEU A 8 7.87 8.79 9.08
C LEU A 8 8.32 7.46 8.47
N LEU A 9 7.68 6.35 8.87
CA LEU A 9 7.95 5.02 8.33
C LEU A 9 7.69 4.94 6.83
N LYS A 10 6.61 5.58 6.35
CA LYS A 10 6.34 5.69 4.91
C LYS A 10 7.43 6.46 4.17
N LYS A 11 7.91 7.57 4.74
CA LYS A 11 8.98 8.37 4.13
C LYS A 11 10.30 7.61 4.10
N GLU A 12 10.62 6.90 5.17
CA GLU A 12 11.76 6.00 5.27
C GLU A 12 11.70 4.93 4.18
N ASN A 13 10.58 4.21 4.07
CA ASN A 13 10.38 3.16 3.09
C ASN A 13 10.50 3.68 1.65
N LEU A 14 9.94 4.85 1.35
CA LEU A 14 10.07 5.47 0.03
C LEU A 14 11.53 5.76 -0.31
N ARG A 15 12.29 6.35 0.62
CA ARG A 15 13.71 6.62 0.44
C ARG A 15 14.53 5.34 0.27
N GLN A 16 14.24 4.30 1.03
CA GLN A 16 14.98 3.04 0.91
C GLN A 16 14.62 2.29 -0.38
N MET A 17 13.36 2.37 -0.82
CA MET A 17 12.89 1.79 -2.09
C MET A 17 13.63 2.36 -3.30
N GLU A 18 14.09 3.62 -3.26
CA GLU A 18 14.89 4.21 -4.34
C GLU A 18 16.20 3.43 -4.60
N ASN A 19 16.76 2.81 -3.55
CA ASN A 19 18.02 2.07 -3.62
C ASN A 19 17.85 0.58 -3.93
N VAL A 20 16.62 0.08 -4.05
CA VAL A 20 16.34 -1.32 -4.41
C VAL A 20 16.47 -1.49 -5.93
N LYS A 21 16.87 -2.67 -6.39
CA LYS A 21 16.87 -3.02 -7.83
C LYS A 21 15.45 -3.06 -8.39
N GLU A 22 15.23 -2.58 -9.62
CA GLU A 22 13.88 -2.48 -10.24
C GLU A 22 13.12 -3.82 -10.24
N ASP A 23 13.76 -4.94 -10.59
CA ASP A 23 13.12 -6.27 -10.60
C ASP A 23 12.55 -6.66 -9.21
N ASP A 24 13.24 -6.27 -8.14
CA ASP A 24 12.81 -6.52 -6.77
C ASP A 24 11.72 -5.54 -6.36
N LYS A 25 11.75 -4.28 -6.85
CA LYS A 25 10.66 -3.30 -6.62
C LYS A 25 9.35 -3.81 -7.18
N ASP A 26 9.36 -4.39 -8.37
CA ASP A 26 8.17 -4.97 -8.99
C ASP A 26 7.60 -6.09 -8.12
N THR A 27 8.47 -6.97 -7.62
CA THR A 27 8.08 -8.06 -6.72
C THR A 27 7.47 -7.52 -5.41
N ILE A 28 8.09 -6.51 -4.80
CA ILE A 28 7.56 -5.85 -3.60
C ILE A 28 6.21 -5.21 -3.89
N TYR A 29 6.06 -4.55 -5.04
CA TYR A 29 4.81 -3.91 -5.44
C TYR A 29 3.68 -4.93 -5.62
N GLU A 30 3.93 -6.08 -6.23
CA GLU A 30 2.94 -7.15 -6.36
C GLU A 30 2.45 -7.67 -5.00
N ILE A 31 3.39 -7.87 -4.07
CA ILE A 31 3.07 -8.30 -2.69
C ILE A 31 2.24 -7.22 -1.98
N MET A 32 2.69 -5.96 -2.04
CA MET A 32 1.98 -4.84 -1.40
C MET A 32 0.57 -4.63 -1.98
N LYS A 33 0.37 -4.87 -3.27
CA LYS A 33 -0.95 -4.76 -3.92
C LYS A 33 -1.96 -5.77 -3.38
N SER A 34 -1.50 -6.90 -2.85
CA SER A 34 -2.38 -7.89 -2.22
C SER A 34 -2.93 -7.44 -0.86
N MET A 35 -2.25 -6.47 -0.21
CA MET A 35 -2.55 -5.92 1.11
C MET A 35 -3.56 -4.78 0.99
N SER A 36 -4.81 -5.16 0.76
CA SER A 36 -5.93 -4.22 0.83
C SER A 36 -6.13 -3.69 2.25
N VAL A 37 -6.65 -2.46 2.40
CA VAL A 37 -7.07 -1.87 3.69
C VAL A 37 -8.11 -2.75 4.42
N PHE A 38 -8.85 -3.58 3.69
CA PHE A 38 -9.78 -4.55 4.27
C PHE A 38 -9.11 -5.81 4.83
N LYS A 39 -7.81 -6.00 4.57
CA LYS A 39 -7.04 -7.17 4.98
C LYS A 39 -5.92 -6.82 5.96
N VAL A 40 -5.25 -5.68 5.76
CA VAL A 40 -4.08 -5.25 6.53
C VAL A 40 -4.21 -3.76 6.85
N ASN A 41 -3.95 -3.39 8.10
CA ASN A 41 -3.94 -1.98 8.51
C ASN A 41 -2.74 -1.22 7.92
N SER A 42 -2.85 0.10 7.84
CA SER A 42 -1.82 0.94 7.19
C SER A 42 -0.45 0.89 7.89
N TYR A 43 -0.42 0.69 9.21
CA TYR A 43 0.83 0.61 9.96
C TYR A 43 1.57 -0.70 9.64
N ASP A 44 0.89 -1.84 9.74
CA ASP A 44 1.45 -3.16 9.43
C ASP A 44 1.89 -3.24 7.97
N ALA A 45 1.11 -2.66 7.05
CA ALA A 45 1.52 -2.58 5.64
C ALA A 45 2.87 -1.88 5.47
N GLN A 46 3.13 -0.81 6.24
CA GLN A 46 4.42 -0.11 6.21
C GLN A 46 5.54 -0.91 6.89
N ILE A 47 5.25 -1.65 7.96
CA ILE A 47 6.23 -2.54 8.60
C ILE A 47 6.61 -3.66 7.64
N ILE A 48 5.63 -4.31 7.02
CA ILE A 48 5.84 -5.36 6.02
C ILE A 48 6.64 -4.82 4.83
N GLN A 49 6.30 -3.62 4.34
CA GLN A 49 7.04 -3.00 3.24
C GLN A 49 8.52 -2.80 3.59
N ARG A 50 8.81 -2.32 4.81
CA ARG A 50 10.18 -2.16 5.31
C ARG A 50 10.92 -3.49 5.33
N ASP A 51 10.27 -4.53 5.84
CA ASP A 51 10.87 -5.85 5.98
C ASP A 51 11.15 -6.48 4.59
N LEU A 52 10.27 -6.26 3.61
CA LEU A 52 10.49 -6.66 2.20
C LEU A 52 11.67 -5.91 1.56
N ILE A 53 11.81 -4.61 1.81
CA ILE A 53 12.97 -3.83 1.34
C ILE A 53 14.26 -4.37 1.95
N GLY A 54 14.27 -4.66 3.26
CA GLY A 54 15.41 -5.27 3.93
C GLY A 54 15.77 -6.63 3.34
N MET A 55 14.76 -7.48 3.09
CA MET A 55 14.97 -8.77 2.42
C MET A 55 15.56 -8.61 1.01
N ALA A 56 15.13 -7.60 0.24
CA ALA A 56 15.66 -7.33 -1.09
C ALA A 56 17.14 -6.93 -1.05
N GLN A 57 17.48 -5.96 -0.20
CA GLN A 57 18.85 -5.50 0.01
C GLN A 57 19.77 -6.63 0.48
N ASP A 58 19.30 -7.44 1.42
CA ASP A 58 20.05 -8.60 1.91
C ASP A 58 20.26 -9.67 0.83
N SER A 59 19.30 -9.82 -0.08
CA SER A 59 19.40 -10.77 -1.19
C SER A 59 20.40 -10.29 -2.23
N GLU A 60 20.37 -9.00 -2.55
CA GLU A 60 21.32 -8.35 -3.44
C GLU A 60 22.76 -8.49 -2.93
N LEU A 61 22.99 -8.30 -1.63
CA LEU A 61 24.31 -8.52 -1.00
C LEU A 61 24.81 -9.96 -1.15
N ARG A 62 23.90 -10.93 -1.27
CA ARG A 62 24.20 -12.35 -1.50
C ARG A 62 24.28 -12.71 -2.99
N GLY A 63 24.08 -11.74 -3.90
CA GLY A 63 24.03 -11.96 -5.34
C GLY A 63 22.79 -12.72 -5.81
N ALA A 64 21.69 -12.63 -5.08
CA ALA A 64 20.41 -13.26 -5.41
C ALA A 64 19.29 -12.21 -5.50
N ASP A 65 18.29 -12.43 -6.35
CA ASP A 65 17.10 -11.59 -6.39
C ASP A 65 16.11 -11.95 -5.28
N LEU A 66 15.28 -10.99 -4.87
CA LEU A 66 14.25 -11.17 -3.83
C LEU A 66 13.31 -12.34 -4.17
N LYS A 67 12.98 -12.50 -5.46
CA LYS A 67 12.13 -13.59 -5.94
C LYS A 67 12.70 -14.98 -5.66
N ASN A 68 14.03 -15.13 -5.63
CA ASN A 68 14.67 -16.41 -5.27
C ASN A 68 14.54 -16.70 -3.77
N VAL A 69 14.48 -15.67 -2.93
CA VAL A 69 14.32 -15.81 -1.48
C VAL A 69 12.87 -16.07 -1.09
N ILE A 70 11.92 -15.39 -1.74
CA ILE A 70 10.49 -15.58 -1.51
C ILE A 70 9.99 -16.89 -2.15
N GLY A 71 10.61 -17.30 -3.26
CA GLY A 71 10.17 -18.42 -4.08
C GLY A 71 9.18 -17.99 -5.16
N ASN A 72 8.83 -18.94 -6.03
CA ASN A 72 7.98 -18.67 -7.20
C ASN A 72 6.51 -18.40 -6.85
N ASP A 73 6.06 -18.69 -5.63
CA ASP A 73 4.67 -18.50 -5.21
C ASP A 73 4.49 -17.23 -4.36
N ILE A 74 4.57 -16.09 -5.04
CA ILE A 74 4.34 -14.76 -4.46
C ILE A 74 2.96 -14.67 -3.82
N LYS A 75 1.95 -15.38 -4.36
CA LYS A 75 0.58 -15.33 -3.84
C LYS A 75 0.45 -16.05 -2.52
N SER A 76 1.01 -17.25 -2.39
CA SER A 76 1.01 -17.98 -1.13
C SER A 76 1.76 -17.20 -0.06
N PHE A 77 2.95 -16.68 -0.39
CA PHE A 77 3.72 -15.84 0.51
C PHE A 77 2.95 -14.59 0.97
N SER A 78 2.31 -13.90 0.03
CA SER A 78 1.46 -12.74 0.35
C SER A 78 0.30 -13.10 1.29
N ASN A 79 -0.35 -14.24 1.04
CA ASN A 79 -1.43 -14.73 1.90
C ASN A 79 -0.95 -15.07 3.32
N GLU A 80 0.24 -15.67 3.45
CA GLU A 80 0.84 -15.95 4.74
C GLU A 80 1.17 -14.66 5.50
N ILE A 81 1.74 -13.66 4.83
CA ILE A 81 1.99 -12.35 5.46
C ILE A 81 0.68 -11.72 5.93
N ILE A 82 -0.35 -11.70 5.08
CA ILE A 82 -1.66 -11.14 5.43
C ILE A 82 -2.25 -11.88 6.64
N LYS A 83 -2.18 -13.21 6.66
CA LYS A 83 -2.69 -14.04 7.76
C LYS A 83 -1.97 -13.79 9.08
N ASN A 84 -0.69 -13.45 9.04
CA ASN A 84 0.14 -13.14 10.20
C ASN A 84 0.11 -11.67 10.62
N SER A 85 -0.54 -10.79 9.85
CA SER A 85 -0.73 -9.38 10.23
C SER A 85 -1.81 -9.23 11.32
N TYR A 86 -1.87 -8.07 11.98
CA TYR A 86 -2.93 -7.77 12.95
C TYR A 86 -4.31 -7.57 12.32
N GLY A 87 -4.41 -7.69 10.99
CA GLY A 87 -5.66 -7.53 10.26
C GLY A 87 -6.05 -6.07 10.03
N PRO A 88 -7.28 -5.83 9.55
CA PRO A 88 -7.72 -4.49 9.18
C PRO A 88 -8.06 -3.61 10.38
N SER A 89 -7.79 -2.32 10.25
CA SER A 89 -8.22 -1.32 11.22
C SER A 89 -9.64 -0.84 10.93
N ILE A 90 -10.54 -0.99 11.89
CA ILE A 90 -11.95 -0.56 11.77
C ILE A 90 -12.06 0.93 11.43
N ILE A 91 -11.19 1.75 12.03
CA ILE A 91 -11.14 3.20 11.80
C ILE A 91 -10.75 3.49 10.33
N GLU A 92 -9.80 2.73 9.78
CA GLU A 92 -9.38 2.89 8.39
C GLU A 92 -10.46 2.45 7.41
N ILE A 93 -11.13 1.32 7.68
CA ILE A 93 -12.28 0.87 6.89
C ILE A 93 -13.37 1.95 6.85
N LEU A 94 -13.70 2.51 8.02
CA LEU A 94 -14.73 3.54 8.15
C LEU A 94 -14.33 4.81 7.39
N LEU A 95 -13.07 5.24 7.50
CA LEU A 95 -12.53 6.37 6.73
C LEU A 95 -12.58 6.12 5.23
N SER A 96 -12.21 4.93 4.75
CA SER A 96 -12.32 4.57 3.34
C SER A 96 -13.75 4.65 2.83
N PHE A 97 -14.72 4.19 3.63
CA PHE A 97 -16.14 4.31 3.30
C PHE A 97 -16.61 5.77 3.22
N PHE A 98 -16.29 6.60 4.22
CA PHE A 98 -16.64 8.02 4.19
C PHE A 98 -15.99 8.77 3.01
N THR A 99 -14.75 8.41 2.66
CA THR A 99 -14.05 9.01 1.51
C THR A 99 -14.77 8.69 0.21
N LEU A 100 -15.19 7.42 0.02
CA LEU A 100 -15.96 6.98 -1.15
C LEU A 100 -17.32 7.70 -1.22
N LEU A 101 -18.02 7.78 -0.08
CA LEU A 101 -19.34 8.41 0.00
C LEU A 101 -19.26 9.92 -0.31
N SER A 102 -18.25 10.61 0.24
CA SER A 102 -18.05 12.03 -0.03
C SER A 102 -17.76 12.29 -1.51
N GLY A 103 -16.88 11.48 -2.14
CA GLY A 103 -16.61 11.57 -3.57
C GLY A 103 -17.85 11.34 -4.45
N TYR A 104 -18.70 10.38 -4.09
CA TYR A 104 -19.95 10.13 -4.79
C TYR A 104 -20.92 11.32 -4.70
N LEU A 105 -21.11 11.89 -3.51
CA LEU A 105 -21.98 13.05 -3.31
C LEU A 105 -21.47 14.28 -4.07
N PHE A 106 -20.16 14.52 -4.06
CA PHE A 106 -19.55 15.61 -4.83
C PHE A 106 -19.70 15.39 -6.34
N GLY A 107 -19.44 14.18 -6.86
CA GLY A 107 -19.61 13.87 -8.27
C GLY A 107 -21.07 13.96 -8.73
N MET A 108 -22.02 13.57 -7.89
CA MET A 108 -23.45 13.63 -8.23
C MET A 108 -24.01 15.06 -8.21
N HIS A 109 -23.48 15.97 -7.40
CA HIS A 109 -24.05 17.31 -7.24
C HIS A 109 -23.22 18.44 -7.86
N ILE A 110 -21.89 18.36 -7.86
CA ILE A 110 -21.01 19.44 -8.36
C ILE A 110 -20.86 19.38 -9.89
N LEU A 111 -20.69 18.19 -10.47
CA LEU A 111 -20.56 18.00 -11.92
C LEU A 111 -21.79 18.50 -12.72
N PRO A 112 -23.03 18.12 -12.35
CA PRO A 112 -24.21 18.66 -13.05
C PRO A 112 -24.41 20.16 -12.80
N ALA A 113 -24.11 20.67 -11.61
CA ALA A 113 -24.17 22.11 -11.34
C ALA A 113 -23.16 22.91 -12.20
N TYR A 114 -21.96 22.37 -12.40
CA TYR A 114 -20.94 22.96 -13.25
C TYR A 114 -21.32 22.93 -14.74
N LEU A 115 -21.84 21.81 -15.24
CA LEU A 115 -22.33 21.68 -16.62
C LEU A 115 -23.50 22.65 -16.89
N GLN A 116 -24.39 22.82 -15.92
CA GLN A 116 -25.53 23.72 -16.04
C GLN A 116 -25.11 25.19 -16.02
N TYR A 117 -24.13 25.57 -15.20
CA TYR A 117 -23.52 26.90 -15.23
C TYR A 117 -22.88 27.23 -16.58
N GLN A 118 -22.14 26.28 -17.18
CA GLN A 118 -21.48 26.47 -18.47
C GLN A 118 -22.48 26.57 -19.63
N SER A 119 -23.66 25.95 -19.53
CA SER A 119 -24.73 26.07 -20.52
C SER A 119 -25.48 27.40 -20.48
N LEU A 120 -25.31 28.18 -19.40
CA LEU A 120 -25.97 29.47 -19.17
C LEU A 120 -25.08 30.68 -19.50
N SER A 121 -23.79 30.48 -19.82
CA SER A 121 -22.85 31.51 -20.29
C SER A 121 -22.64 31.43 -21.80
#